data_AF-A0A6H1ZJX2-F1
#
_entry.id   AF-A0A6H1ZJX2-F1
#
_cell.length_a   1.000
_cell.length_b   1.000
_cell.length_c   1.000
_cell.angle_alpha   90.00
_cell.angle_beta   90.00
_cell.angle_gamma   90.00
#
_symmetry.space_group_name_H-M   'P 1'
#
loop_
_entity.id
_entity.type
_entity.pdbx_description
1 polymer ?
#
loop_
_entity_poly.entity_id
_entity_poly.type
_entity_poly.pdbx_seq_one_letter_code
_entity_poly.pdbx_strand_id
1 'polypeptide(L)'
;MNEMTVYEANRDIIVSRPPEVVLEEATKAAQALGTVLAGKKKKVMMNGEQYLEFEDWQTVGRFYGITAKVVSTTFIDYGSAKGFEAKAVAIRADGMEISAAEAMCLNDEEKWRARPKYKQLYALKGGGTSEEDPPANKIVWIDNPSKPGKKMPKRERVLAGEENVPLFQLRSMAQTRACAKALRNVLAWVVVLAGYKPTPAEELDSMTHQEDMPEVIPGAKKEEKIPENKTPTQRDNDVQDFTPIPENPTEGQQEKKLKKKHDKGMAVLCPDIDGLRPKTDCEECNMLAECTAYE
;
A
#
# COMPACT_ATOMS: atom_id res chain seq x y z
N MET A 1 19.55 56.01 15.28
CA MET A 1 20.12 55.08 14.29
C MET A 1 19.83 53.69 14.82
N ASN A 2 18.89 52.96 14.21
CA ASN A 2 18.62 51.57 14.58
C ASN A 2 19.73 50.71 13.99
N GLU A 3 20.52 50.11 14.87
CA GLU A 3 21.56 49.16 14.53
C GLU A 3 20.89 47.86 14.07
N MET A 4 21.04 47.54 12.79
CA MET A 4 20.52 46.32 12.19
C MET A 4 21.57 45.23 12.37
N THR A 5 21.40 44.39 13.39
CA THR A 5 22.28 43.25 13.64
C THR A 5 22.00 42.18 12.59
N VAL A 6 22.91 42.02 11.63
CA VAL A 6 22.89 40.94 10.66
C VAL A 6 23.49 39.71 11.34
N TYR A 7 22.66 38.71 11.65
CA TYR A 7 23.14 37.42 12.15
C TYR A 7 23.64 36.60 10.96
N GLU A 8 24.93 36.26 10.94
CA GLU A 8 25.47 35.26 10.03
C GLU A 8 24.78 33.92 10.30
N ALA A 9 24.19 33.32 9.26
CA ALA A 9 23.54 32.03 9.36
C ALA A 9 24.56 30.98 9.79
N ASN A 10 24.46 30.51 11.03
CA ASN A 10 25.37 29.51 11.57
C ASN A 10 25.25 28.22 10.73
N ARG A 11 26.36 27.75 10.17
CA ARG A 11 26.43 26.63 9.20
C ARG A 11 26.70 25.28 9.86
N ASP A 12 26.59 25.21 11.18
CA ASP A 12 26.80 23.97 11.93
C ASP A 12 25.70 22.94 11.65
N ILE A 13 26.05 21.67 11.79
CA ILE A 13 25.08 20.56 11.73
C ILE A 13 24.20 20.66 12.98
N ILE A 14 22.97 21.14 12.82
CA ILE A 14 22.01 21.31 13.91
C ILE A 14 20.95 20.22 13.92
N VAL A 15 20.54 19.83 15.12
CA VAL A 15 19.33 19.04 15.33
C VAL A 15 18.13 19.97 15.12
N SER A 16 17.39 19.76 14.03
CA SER A 16 16.28 20.66 13.66
C SER A 16 15.01 20.46 14.49
N ARG A 17 14.78 19.24 14.98
CA ARG A 17 13.64 18.85 15.82
C ARG A 17 14.10 17.93 16.95
N PRO A 18 13.45 17.95 18.12
CA PRO A 18 13.76 17.01 19.20
C PRO A 18 13.73 15.55 18.69
N PRO A 19 14.80 14.76 18.89
CA PRO A 19 14.89 13.40 18.37
C PRO A 19 13.75 12.49 18.83
N GLU A 20 13.25 12.69 20.05
CA GLU A 20 12.18 11.89 20.64
C GLU A 20 10.89 12.02 19.82
N VAL A 21 10.57 13.24 19.36
CA VAL A 21 9.39 13.51 18.53
C VAL A 21 9.54 12.85 17.16
N VAL A 22 10.74 12.93 16.56
CA VAL A 22 11.03 12.30 15.27
C VAL A 22 10.89 10.78 15.35
N LEU A 23 11.39 10.17 16.41
CA LEU A 23 11.28 8.73 16.65
C LEU A 23 9.83 8.31 16.93
N GLU A 24 9.07 9.09 17.70
CA GLU A 24 7.66 8.78 17.98
C GLU A 24 6.82 8.78 16.70
N GLU A 25 6.96 9.80 15.86
CA GLU A 25 6.26 9.89 14.57
C GLU A 25 6.61 8.73 13.65
N ALA A 26 7.90 8.40 13.54
CA ALA A 26 8.35 7.30 12.69
C ALA A 26 7.98 5.93 13.22
N THR A 27 7.90 5.75 14.54
CA THR A 27 7.39 4.52 15.14
C THR A 27 5.92 4.30 14.76
N LYS A 28 5.10 5.36 14.79
CA LYS A 28 3.70 5.28 14.33
C LYS A 28 3.61 4.96 12.84
N ALA A 29 4.43 5.60 12.02
CA ALA A 29 4.49 5.32 10.58
C ALA A 29 4.93 3.88 10.29
N ALA A 30 5.93 3.37 11.02
CA ALA A 30 6.43 2.00 10.92
C ALA A 30 5.35 0.96 11.28
N GLN A 31 4.59 1.20 12.36
CA GLN A 31 3.46 0.34 12.75
C GLN A 31 2.35 0.33 11.69
N ALA A 32 2.01 1.50 11.13
CA ALA A 32 1.04 1.60 10.05
C ALA A 32 1.50 0.84 8.80
N LEU A 33 2.78 0.99 8.42
CA LEU A 33 3.39 0.25 7.32
C LEU A 33 3.33 -1.26 7.55
N GLY A 34 3.70 -1.72 8.75
CA GLY A 34 3.65 -3.14 9.12
C GLY A 34 2.25 -3.74 8.96
N THR A 35 1.20 -2.98 9.30
CA THR A 35 -0.19 -3.40 9.09
C THR A 35 -0.53 -3.59 7.61
N VAL A 36 -0.07 -2.68 6.75
CA VAL A 36 -0.27 -2.78 5.29
C VAL A 36 0.46 -3.99 4.72
N LEU A 37 1.73 -4.18 5.11
CA LEU A 37 2.58 -5.27 4.63
C LEU A 37 2.11 -6.65 5.11
N ALA A 38 1.58 -6.75 6.34
CA ALA A 38 0.99 -7.97 6.85
C ALA A 38 -0.24 -8.42 6.04
N GLY A 39 -1.00 -7.48 5.50
CA GLY A 39 -2.19 -7.75 4.66
C GLY A 39 -1.87 -8.17 3.22
N LYS A 40 -0.62 -8.10 2.76
CA LYS A 40 -0.24 -8.48 1.39
C LYS A 40 -0.29 -10.00 1.23
N LYS A 41 -1.06 -10.46 0.24
CA LYS A 41 -1.17 -11.90 -0.11
C LYS A 41 0.08 -12.46 -0.79
N LYS A 42 0.81 -11.60 -1.51
CA LYS A 42 2.02 -11.94 -2.25
C LYS A 42 3.13 -11.04 -1.73
N LYS A 43 3.99 -11.62 -0.89
CA LYS A 43 5.13 -10.92 -0.30
C LYS A 43 6.39 -11.28 -1.09
N VAL A 44 7.28 -10.32 -1.27
CA VAL A 44 8.61 -10.58 -1.82
C VAL A 44 9.51 -11.02 -0.66
N MET A 45 9.88 -12.30 -0.67
CA MET A 45 10.73 -12.89 0.35
C MET A 45 12.06 -13.32 -0.28
N MET A 46 13.16 -13.11 0.43
CA MET A 46 14.46 -13.66 0.05
C MET A 46 15.24 -13.99 1.34
N ASN A 47 15.74 -15.22 1.44
CA ASN A 47 16.48 -15.71 2.61
C ASN A 47 15.75 -15.51 3.96
N GLY A 48 14.43 -15.65 3.97
CA GLY A 48 13.60 -15.49 5.18
C GLY A 48 13.30 -14.03 5.57
N GLU A 49 13.74 -13.07 4.77
CA GLU A 49 13.52 -11.64 4.99
C GLU A 49 12.56 -11.08 3.93
N GLN A 50 11.67 -10.17 4.35
CA GLN A 50 10.72 -9.51 3.46
C GLN A 50 11.30 -8.20 2.91
N TYR A 51 11.14 -8.00 1.60
CA TYR A 51 11.59 -6.84 0.85
C TYR A 51 10.38 -6.04 0.34
N LEU A 52 10.56 -4.72 0.26
CA LEU A 52 9.50 -3.79 -0.13
C LEU A 52 9.49 -3.56 -1.63
N GLU A 53 8.31 -3.70 -2.23
CA GLU A 53 8.05 -3.32 -3.62
C GLU A 53 7.87 -1.80 -3.73
N PHE A 54 7.92 -1.26 -4.94
CA PHE A 54 7.77 0.17 -5.19
C PHE A 54 6.49 0.76 -4.59
N GLU A 55 5.37 0.03 -4.59
CA GLU A 55 4.11 0.47 -3.98
C GLU A 55 4.22 0.61 -2.45
N ASP A 56 5.05 -0.21 -1.80
CA ASP A 56 5.30 -0.13 -0.37
C ASP A 56 6.12 1.13 -0.05
N TRP A 57 7.11 1.46 -0.88
CA TRP A 57 7.86 2.71 -0.79
C TRP A 57 6.97 3.94 -1.01
N GLN A 58 6.04 3.89 -1.97
CA GLN A 58 5.06 4.95 -2.18
C GLN A 58 4.13 5.11 -0.98
N THR A 59 3.76 4.02 -0.32
CA THR A 59 2.94 4.04 0.90
C THR A 59 3.66 4.80 2.02
N VAL A 60 4.93 4.47 2.29
CA VAL A 60 5.74 5.21 3.28
C VAL A 60 5.90 6.67 2.87
N GLY A 61 6.19 6.93 1.58
CA GLY A 61 6.32 8.30 1.07
C GLY A 61 5.06 9.13 1.33
N ARG A 62 3.88 8.53 1.17
CA ARG A 62 2.61 9.20 1.42
C ARG A 62 2.43 9.66 2.86
N PHE A 63 2.94 8.92 3.85
CA PHE A 63 2.89 9.32 5.26
C PHE A 63 3.62 10.64 5.54
N TYR A 64 4.66 10.93 4.76
CA TYR A 64 5.50 12.12 4.91
C TYR A 64 5.24 13.19 3.84
N GLY A 65 4.22 13.00 2.99
CA GLY A 65 3.94 13.93 1.88
C GLY A 65 5.05 13.93 0.82
N ILE A 66 5.72 12.79 0.60
CA ILE A 66 6.78 12.60 -0.37
C ILE A 66 6.28 11.71 -1.50
N THR A 67 6.64 12.03 -2.75
CA THR A 67 6.38 11.20 -3.93
C THR A 67 7.63 11.10 -4.80
N ALA A 68 7.69 10.10 -5.69
CA ALA A 68 8.77 9.95 -6.64
C ALA A 68 8.37 10.46 -8.04
N LYS A 69 9.31 11.08 -8.74
CA LYS A 69 9.13 11.55 -10.11
C LYS A 69 10.33 11.15 -10.96
N VAL A 70 10.07 10.54 -12.12
CA VAL A 70 11.11 10.30 -13.13
C VAL A 70 11.51 11.65 -13.76
N VAL A 71 12.81 11.93 -13.80
CA VAL A 71 13.40 13.14 -14.40
C VAL A 71 13.88 12.86 -15.82
N SER A 72 14.56 11.74 -16.03
CA SER A 72 15.07 11.37 -17.35
C SER A 72 15.07 9.84 -17.51
N THR A 73 15.08 9.41 -18.77
CA THR A 73 15.28 8.00 -19.11
C THR A 73 15.99 7.93 -20.45
N THR A 74 17.16 7.32 -20.48
CA THR A 74 18.08 7.30 -21.60
C THR A 74 18.35 5.86 -22.01
N PHE A 75 18.32 5.59 -23.32
CA PHE A 75 18.75 4.29 -23.83
C PHE A 75 20.27 4.19 -23.78
N ILE A 76 20.79 3.06 -23.30
CA ILE A 76 22.21 2.78 -23.18
C ILE A 76 22.57 1.46 -23.87
N ASP A 77 23.74 1.44 -24.51
CA ASP A 77 24.25 0.32 -25.30
C ASP A 77 25.75 0.11 -25.00
N TYR A 78 26.06 -0.96 -24.27
CA TYR A 78 27.43 -1.41 -23.98
C TYR A 78 27.86 -2.56 -24.90
N GLY A 79 27.23 -2.71 -26.07
CA GLY A 79 27.47 -3.82 -26.99
C GLY A 79 26.67 -5.06 -26.62
N SER A 80 27.18 -5.86 -25.69
CA SER A 80 26.52 -7.11 -25.24
C SER A 80 25.33 -6.87 -24.32
N ALA A 81 25.31 -5.73 -23.62
CA ALA A 81 24.25 -5.33 -22.71
C ALA A 81 23.60 -4.02 -23.19
N LYS A 82 22.28 -4.03 -23.36
CA LYS A 82 21.48 -2.91 -23.84
C LYS A 82 20.25 -2.73 -22.97
N GLY A 83 19.85 -1.49 -22.77
CA GLY A 83 18.68 -1.21 -21.94
C GLY A 83 18.52 0.26 -21.68
N PHE A 84 18.10 0.60 -20.46
CA PHE A 84 17.81 1.98 -20.09
C PHE A 84 18.43 2.34 -18.75
N GLU A 85 18.93 3.57 -18.67
CA GLU A 85 19.21 4.27 -17.43
C GLU A 85 18.07 5.26 -17.16
N ALA A 86 17.59 5.32 -15.93
CA ALA A 86 16.59 6.28 -15.50
C ALA A 86 17.09 7.06 -14.28
N LYS A 87 16.78 8.35 -14.25
CA LYS A 87 16.95 9.22 -13.09
C LYS A 87 15.59 9.55 -12.52
N ALA A 88 15.45 9.44 -11.20
CA ALA A 88 14.25 9.83 -10.49
C ALA A 88 14.61 10.67 -9.26
N VAL A 89 13.65 11.47 -8.80
CA VAL A 89 13.77 12.33 -7.63
C VAL A 89 12.62 12.07 -6.66
N ALA A 90 12.89 12.20 -5.37
CA ALA A 90 11.87 12.27 -4.33
C ALA A 90 11.52 13.74 -4.08
N ILE A 91 10.24 14.07 -4.22
CA ILE A 91 9.71 15.43 -4.12
C ILE A 91 8.71 15.48 -2.98
N ARG A 92 8.83 16.50 -2.14
CA ARG A 92 7.85 16.82 -1.09
C ARG A 92 6.61 17.53 -1.65
N ALA A 93 5.56 17.61 -0.85
CA ALA A 93 4.31 18.28 -1.21
C ALA A 93 4.46 19.77 -1.57
N ASP A 94 5.52 20.44 -1.07
CA ASP A 94 5.88 21.82 -1.40
C ASP A 94 6.69 21.96 -2.69
N GLY A 95 6.94 20.86 -3.40
CA GLY A 95 7.75 20.83 -4.63
C GLY A 95 9.25 20.72 -4.38
N MET A 96 9.71 20.68 -3.12
CA MET A 96 11.13 20.56 -2.82
C MET A 96 11.65 19.16 -3.16
N GLU A 97 12.70 19.10 -3.99
CA GLU A 97 13.48 17.89 -4.20
C GLU A 97 14.32 17.60 -2.94
N ILE A 98 14.16 16.40 -2.40
CA ILE A 98 14.86 15.95 -1.18
C ILE A 98 15.78 14.77 -1.42
N SER A 99 15.68 14.11 -2.57
CA SER A 99 16.57 13.02 -2.96
C SER A 99 16.55 12.81 -4.47
N ALA A 100 17.63 12.24 -4.99
CA ALA A 100 17.74 11.78 -6.35
C ALA A 100 18.38 10.38 -6.39
N ALA A 101 18.03 9.59 -7.38
CA ALA A 101 18.66 8.31 -7.65
C ALA A 101 18.67 7.98 -9.14
N GLU A 102 19.70 7.25 -9.53
CA GLU A 102 19.84 6.66 -10.86
C GLU A 102 19.84 5.12 -10.74
N ALA A 103 19.20 4.48 -11.72
CA ALA A 103 19.14 3.03 -11.85
C ALA A 103 19.11 2.61 -13.31
N MET A 104 19.63 1.41 -13.58
CA MET A 104 19.64 0.80 -14.91
C MET A 104 18.80 -0.47 -14.92
N CYS A 105 18.28 -0.80 -16.11
CA CYS A 105 17.73 -2.12 -16.40
C CYS A 105 18.19 -2.55 -17.79
N LEU A 106 18.98 -3.62 -17.83
CA LEU A 106 19.66 -4.12 -19.02
C LEU A 106 19.16 -5.53 -19.39
N ASN A 107 19.35 -5.90 -20.66
CA ASN A 107 18.93 -7.19 -21.21
C ASN A 107 19.88 -8.36 -20.92
N ASP A 108 20.96 -8.15 -20.18
CA ASP A 108 21.90 -9.19 -19.74
C ASP A 108 21.58 -9.70 -18.32
N GLU A 109 20.68 -9.03 -17.60
CA GLU A 109 20.15 -9.49 -16.32
C GLU A 109 19.30 -10.76 -16.48
N GLU A 110 19.45 -11.74 -15.58
CA GLU A 110 18.81 -13.06 -15.68
C GLU A 110 17.29 -12.98 -15.88
N LYS A 111 16.62 -12.12 -15.11
CA LYS A 111 15.16 -11.90 -15.17
C LYS A 111 14.70 -11.11 -16.40
N TRP A 112 15.57 -10.23 -16.91
CA TRP A 112 15.21 -9.26 -17.95
C TRP A 112 15.77 -9.60 -19.33
N ARG A 113 16.54 -10.68 -19.43
CA ARG A 113 17.08 -11.18 -20.70
C ARG A 113 15.99 -11.76 -21.59
N ALA A 114 15.20 -12.69 -21.07
CA ALA A 114 14.21 -13.40 -21.83
C ALA A 114 12.95 -13.71 -21.01
N ARG A 115 11.82 -13.86 -21.71
CA ARG A 115 10.53 -14.23 -21.15
C ARG A 115 9.92 -15.40 -21.91
N PRO A 116 9.17 -16.29 -21.23
CA PRO A 116 8.47 -17.37 -21.89
C PRO A 116 7.37 -16.81 -22.79
N LYS A 117 7.37 -17.26 -24.05
CA LYS A 117 6.34 -16.98 -25.03
C LYS A 117 5.35 -18.13 -25.06
N TYR A 118 4.08 -17.84 -24.84
CA TYR A 118 3.02 -18.84 -24.89
C TYR A 118 2.18 -18.69 -26.16
N LYS A 119 1.77 -19.82 -26.73
CA LYS A 119 0.74 -19.91 -27.78
C LYS A 119 -0.53 -20.54 -27.21
N GLN A 120 -1.67 -20.14 -27.75
CA GLN A 120 -2.94 -20.79 -27.45
C GLN A 120 -3.28 -21.77 -28.55
N LEU A 121 -3.42 -23.04 -28.21
CA LEU A 121 -3.77 -24.11 -29.15
C LEU A 121 -5.19 -24.62 -28.86
N TYR A 122 -5.94 -24.99 -29.88
CA TYR A 122 -7.25 -25.61 -29.75
C TYR A 122 -7.12 -27.03 -29.23
N ALA A 123 -7.89 -27.38 -28.20
CA ALA A 123 -7.98 -28.76 -27.72
C ALA A 123 -8.88 -29.58 -28.63
N LEU A 124 -8.39 -30.73 -29.12
CA LEU A 124 -9.12 -31.61 -30.02
C LEU A 124 -9.84 -32.75 -29.26
N LYS A 125 -11.03 -33.14 -29.71
CA LYS A 125 -11.82 -34.24 -29.11
C LYS A 125 -11.14 -35.62 -29.19
N GLY A 126 -10.28 -35.82 -30.18
CA GLY A 126 -9.53 -37.08 -30.39
C GLY A 126 -8.23 -37.19 -29.59
N GLY A 127 -7.97 -36.24 -28.68
CA GLY A 127 -6.66 -36.07 -28.06
C GLY A 127 -5.73 -35.21 -28.93
N GLY A 128 -4.86 -34.43 -28.28
CA GLY A 128 -3.93 -33.51 -28.94
C GLY A 128 -4.43 -32.08 -29.06
N THR A 129 -3.54 -31.22 -29.54
CA THR A 129 -3.75 -29.78 -29.71
C THR A 129 -3.48 -29.35 -31.15
N SER A 130 -4.09 -28.26 -31.59
CA SER A 130 -3.89 -27.71 -32.94
C SER A 130 -3.70 -26.20 -32.89
N GLU A 131 -2.70 -25.68 -33.61
CA GLU A 131 -2.46 -24.23 -33.74
C GLU A 131 -3.41 -23.59 -34.76
N GLU A 132 -3.70 -24.31 -35.85
CA GLU A 132 -4.62 -23.88 -36.89
C GLU A 132 -6.08 -24.01 -36.44
N ASP A 133 -6.98 -23.19 -36.99
CA ASP A 133 -8.40 -23.19 -36.64
C ASP A 133 -9.07 -24.50 -37.11
N PRO A 134 -9.33 -25.48 -36.21
CA PRO A 134 -9.80 -26.78 -36.63
C PRO A 134 -11.30 -26.70 -36.96
N PRO A 135 -11.81 -27.62 -37.79
CA PRO A 135 -13.25 -27.78 -37.97
C PRO A 135 -13.99 -27.91 -36.62
N ALA A 136 -15.09 -27.18 -36.46
CA ALA A 136 -15.80 -27.05 -35.17
C ALA A 136 -16.22 -28.40 -34.53
N ASN A 137 -16.44 -29.43 -35.35
CA ASN A 137 -16.76 -30.78 -34.88
C ASN A 137 -15.59 -31.46 -34.15
N LYS A 138 -14.34 -31.08 -34.45
CA LYS A 138 -13.12 -31.61 -33.86
C LYS A 138 -12.67 -30.90 -32.58
N ILE A 139 -13.18 -29.71 -32.29
CA ILE A 139 -12.81 -28.90 -31.12
C ILE A 139 -13.57 -29.33 -29.86
N VAL A 140 -12.91 -29.33 -28.70
CA VAL A 140 -13.56 -29.45 -27.39
C VAL A 140 -14.21 -28.11 -27.03
N TRP A 141 -15.52 -28.12 -26.79
CA TRP A 141 -16.28 -26.93 -26.41
C TRP A 141 -16.61 -26.95 -24.92
N ILE A 142 -16.33 -25.84 -24.24
CA ILE A 142 -16.62 -25.62 -22.81
C ILE A 142 -17.65 -24.50 -22.66
N ASP A 143 -18.37 -24.49 -21.54
CA ASP A 143 -19.32 -23.41 -21.25
C ASP A 143 -18.59 -22.10 -20.95
N ASN A 144 -19.17 -20.99 -21.39
CA ASN A 144 -18.56 -19.68 -21.25
C ASN A 144 -18.82 -19.10 -19.84
N PRO A 145 -17.78 -18.91 -19.00
CA PRO A 145 -17.98 -18.37 -17.65
C PRO A 145 -18.55 -16.94 -17.64
N SER A 146 -18.27 -16.16 -18.68
CA SER A 146 -18.73 -14.77 -18.81
C SER A 146 -20.10 -14.63 -19.46
N LYS A 147 -20.58 -15.67 -20.17
CA LYS A 147 -21.88 -15.67 -20.87
C LYS A 147 -22.58 -17.02 -20.67
N PRO A 148 -23.34 -17.19 -19.57
CA PRO A 148 -24.05 -18.42 -19.27
C PRO A 148 -24.95 -18.85 -20.44
N GLY A 149 -24.89 -20.14 -20.81
CA GLY A 149 -25.64 -20.71 -21.94
C GLY A 149 -24.95 -20.61 -23.30
N LYS A 150 -23.82 -19.90 -23.44
CA LYS A 150 -22.99 -19.93 -24.66
C LYS A 150 -21.77 -20.83 -24.46
N LYS A 151 -21.36 -21.54 -25.53
CA LYS A 151 -20.14 -22.34 -25.55
C LYS A 151 -18.96 -21.56 -26.14
N MET A 152 -17.75 -21.89 -25.70
CA MET A 152 -16.49 -21.39 -26.27
C MET A 152 -15.54 -22.56 -26.57
N PRO A 153 -14.62 -22.43 -27.54
CA PRO A 153 -13.62 -23.45 -27.79
C PRO A 153 -12.62 -23.50 -26.64
N LYS A 154 -12.29 -24.69 -26.16
CA LYS A 154 -11.24 -24.90 -25.16
C LYS A 154 -9.89 -24.64 -25.81
N ARG A 155 -9.15 -23.65 -25.27
CA ARG A 155 -7.79 -23.33 -25.69
C ARG A 155 -6.81 -23.66 -24.57
N GLU A 156 -5.72 -24.33 -24.92
CA GLU A 156 -4.65 -24.70 -24.00
C GLU A 156 -3.44 -23.81 -24.25
N ARG A 157 -2.91 -23.24 -23.16
CA ARG A 157 -1.73 -22.36 -23.20
C ARG A 157 -0.48 -23.22 -23.18
N VAL A 158 0.22 -23.30 -24.31
CA VAL A 158 1.44 -24.11 -24.48
C VAL A 158 2.64 -23.19 -24.59
N LEU A 159 3.76 -23.56 -23.96
CA LEU A 159 5.03 -22.83 -24.06
C LEU A 159 5.57 -22.98 -25.49
N ALA A 160 5.69 -21.88 -26.21
CA ALA A 160 6.14 -21.82 -27.60
C ALA A 160 7.64 -21.52 -27.73
N GLY A 161 8.30 -21.11 -26.65
CA GLY A 161 9.72 -20.80 -26.60
C GLY A 161 10.01 -19.62 -25.67
N GLU A 162 11.17 -19.01 -25.85
CA GLU A 162 11.59 -17.80 -25.14
C GLU A 162 11.82 -16.67 -26.14
N GLU A 163 11.52 -15.44 -25.73
CA GLU A 163 11.81 -14.23 -26.51
C GLU A 163 12.45 -13.18 -25.62
N ASN A 164 13.25 -12.30 -26.21
CA ASN A 164 13.86 -11.20 -25.46
C ASN A 164 12.79 -10.28 -24.87
N VAL A 165 13.05 -9.75 -23.67
CA VAL A 165 12.13 -8.80 -23.07
C VAL A 165 12.07 -7.52 -23.92
N PRO A 166 10.86 -7.05 -24.29
CA PRO A 166 10.70 -5.83 -25.06
C PRO A 166 11.31 -4.60 -24.37
N LEU A 167 11.93 -3.71 -25.17
CA LEU A 167 12.63 -2.51 -24.68
C LEU A 167 11.76 -1.61 -23.78
N PHE A 168 10.46 -1.49 -24.04
CA PHE A 168 9.59 -0.67 -23.20
C PHE A 168 9.41 -1.24 -21.78
N GLN A 169 9.54 -2.56 -21.59
CA GLN A 169 9.49 -3.19 -20.26
C GLN A 169 10.78 -2.90 -19.49
N LEU A 170 11.95 -3.01 -20.16
CA LEU A 170 13.24 -2.58 -19.59
C LEU A 170 13.21 -1.11 -19.17
N ARG A 171 12.68 -0.24 -20.05
CA ARG A 171 12.50 1.19 -19.76
C ARG A 171 11.63 1.42 -18.52
N SER A 172 10.48 0.74 -18.46
CA SER A 172 9.57 0.85 -17.32
C SER A 172 10.24 0.39 -16.02
N MET A 173 11.05 -0.66 -16.07
CA MET A 173 11.71 -1.19 -14.87
C MET A 173 12.87 -0.34 -14.38
N ALA A 174 13.67 0.23 -15.30
CA ALA A 174 14.68 1.21 -14.92
C ALA A 174 14.05 2.40 -14.15
N GLN A 175 12.88 2.87 -14.61
CA GLN A 175 12.12 3.92 -13.93
C GLN A 175 11.64 3.50 -12.54
N THR A 176 11.04 2.30 -12.41
CA THR A 176 10.59 1.79 -11.12
C THR A 176 11.75 1.67 -10.12
N ARG A 177 12.89 1.11 -10.54
CA ARG A 177 14.10 1.01 -9.71
C ARG A 177 14.60 2.38 -9.24
N ALA A 178 14.71 3.33 -10.17
CA ALA A 178 15.15 4.69 -9.83
C ALA A 178 14.21 5.36 -8.83
N CYS A 179 12.89 5.25 -9.02
CA CYS A 179 11.90 5.82 -8.11
C CYS A 179 11.94 5.16 -6.72
N ALA A 180 12.00 3.82 -6.65
CA ALA A 180 12.11 3.10 -5.38
C ALA A 180 13.38 3.49 -4.62
N LYS A 181 14.52 3.59 -5.32
CA LYS A 181 15.80 4.01 -4.76
C LYS A 181 15.80 5.46 -4.27
N ALA A 182 15.15 6.38 -5.00
CA ALA A 182 15.01 7.77 -4.57
C ALA A 182 14.19 7.90 -3.28
N LEU A 183 13.11 7.13 -3.14
CA LEU A 183 12.33 7.07 -1.90
C LEU A 183 13.11 6.41 -0.76
N ARG A 184 13.80 5.30 -1.05
CA ARG A 184 14.66 4.58 -0.09
C ARG A 184 15.66 5.50 0.58
N ASN A 185 16.35 6.34 -0.19
CA ASN A 185 17.41 7.20 0.31
C ASN A 185 16.98 8.08 1.50
N VAL A 186 15.69 8.41 1.61
CA VAL A 186 15.14 9.26 2.69
C VAL A 186 14.23 8.52 3.67
N LEU A 187 13.64 7.38 3.27
CA LEU A 187 12.63 6.67 4.07
C LEU A 187 13.08 5.32 4.64
N ALA A 188 14.26 4.82 4.24
CA ALA A 188 14.74 3.49 4.63
C ALA A 188 14.76 3.25 6.15
N TRP A 189 15.05 4.29 6.94
CA TRP A 189 15.11 4.17 8.39
C TRP A 189 13.74 3.83 9.01
N VAL A 190 12.63 4.32 8.45
CA VAL A 190 11.26 3.98 8.88
C VAL A 190 10.96 2.51 8.57
N VAL A 191 11.41 2.03 7.42
CA VAL A 191 11.28 0.62 7.01
C VAL A 191 12.06 -0.31 7.94
N VAL A 192 13.25 0.12 8.36
CA VAL A 192 14.06 -0.61 9.35
C VAL A 192 13.38 -0.64 10.71
N LEU A 193 12.78 0.48 11.16
CA LEU A 193 11.98 0.51 12.40
C LEU A 193 10.76 -0.43 12.35
N ALA A 194 10.20 -0.63 11.15
CA ALA A 194 9.11 -1.60 10.94
C ALA A 194 9.59 -3.06 10.88
N GLY A 195 10.91 -3.32 10.94
CA GLY A 195 11.48 -4.66 10.94
C GLY A 195 11.73 -5.26 9.56
N TYR A 196 11.70 -4.46 8.49
CA TYR A 196 11.88 -4.92 7.12
C TYR A 196 13.24 -4.54 6.54
N LYS A 197 13.64 -5.21 5.45
CA LYS A 197 14.87 -4.83 4.74
C LYS A 197 14.65 -3.57 3.90
N PRO A 198 15.55 -2.58 3.99
CA PRO A 198 15.42 -1.34 3.25
C PRO A 198 15.89 -1.46 1.79
N THR A 199 16.37 -2.61 1.34
CA THR A 199 16.69 -2.80 -0.09
C THR A 199 15.38 -2.94 -0.86
N PRO A 200 15.13 -2.10 -1.88
CA PRO A 200 13.95 -2.27 -2.72
C PRO A 200 13.96 -3.62 -3.39
N ALA A 201 12.79 -4.24 -3.50
CA ALA A 201 12.62 -5.52 -4.13
C ALA A 201 13.21 -5.48 -5.55
N GLU A 202 12.95 -4.43 -6.32
CA GLU A 202 13.34 -4.31 -7.73
C GLU A 202 14.85 -4.42 -7.99
N GLU A 203 15.69 -4.26 -6.97
CA GLU A 203 17.15 -4.41 -6.99
C GLU A 203 17.63 -5.86 -6.74
N LEU A 204 16.70 -6.81 -6.56
CA LEU A 204 17.02 -8.22 -6.29
C LEU A 204 16.89 -9.07 -7.56
N ASP A 205 17.95 -9.80 -7.88
CA ASP A 205 18.00 -10.67 -9.07
C ASP A 205 17.20 -11.97 -8.89
N SER A 206 17.03 -12.44 -7.65
CA SER A 206 16.40 -13.73 -7.34
C SER A 206 15.30 -13.56 -6.28
N MET A 207 14.08 -13.27 -6.72
CA MET A 207 12.90 -13.19 -5.84
C MET A 207 12.16 -14.53 -5.81
N THR A 208 11.80 -15.00 -4.62
CA THR A 208 10.73 -15.99 -4.45
C THR A 208 9.49 -15.26 -3.91
N HIS A 209 8.41 -15.24 -4.70
CA HIS A 209 7.11 -14.81 -4.19
C HIS A 209 6.50 -15.99 -3.42
N GLN A 210 6.29 -15.85 -2.12
CA GLN A 210 5.40 -16.77 -1.41
C GLN A 210 3.97 -16.30 -1.65
N GLU A 211 3.15 -17.18 -2.25
CA GLU A 211 1.70 -17.08 -2.12
C GLU A 211 1.34 -17.73 -0.79
N ASP A 212 0.80 -16.95 0.14
CA ASP A 212 0.22 -17.51 1.36
C ASP A 212 -0.97 -18.38 0.93
N MET A 213 -0.78 -19.71 0.92
CA MET A 213 -1.93 -20.63 0.97
C MET A 213 -2.71 -20.31 2.24
N PRO A 214 -4.06 -20.31 2.22
CA PRO A 214 -4.83 -19.90 3.38
C PRO A 214 -4.46 -20.78 4.58
N GLU A 215 -3.84 -20.17 5.59
CA GLU A 215 -3.58 -20.81 6.86
C GLU A 215 -4.92 -21.27 7.47
N VAL A 216 -5.03 -22.58 7.69
CA VAL A 216 -6.07 -23.16 8.55
C VAL A 216 -5.81 -22.62 9.95
N ILE A 217 -6.68 -21.71 10.41
CA ILE A 217 -6.62 -21.14 11.75
C ILE A 217 -6.64 -22.29 12.77
N PRO A 218 -5.58 -22.49 13.59
CA PRO A 218 -5.61 -23.47 14.66
C PRO A 218 -6.54 -22.95 15.77
N GLY A 219 -7.69 -23.61 15.91
CA GLY A 219 -8.51 -23.72 17.11
C GLY A 219 -8.54 -22.53 18.08
N ALA A 220 -9.55 -21.68 17.92
CA ALA A 220 -10.07 -20.88 19.03
C ALA A 220 -10.46 -21.81 20.18
N LYS A 221 -9.71 -21.77 21.28
CA LYS A 221 -10.11 -22.40 22.54
C LYS A 221 -11.40 -21.75 23.00
N LYS A 222 -12.47 -22.54 23.08
CA LYS A 222 -13.74 -22.17 23.70
C LYS A 222 -13.48 -21.87 25.18
N GLU A 223 -13.85 -20.68 25.63
CA GLU A 223 -14.05 -20.39 27.04
C GLU A 223 -15.13 -21.32 27.60
N GLU A 224 -14.74 -22.12 28.58
CA GLU A 224 -15.61 -23.04 29.29
C GLU A 224 -16.20 -22.31 30.51
N LYS A 225 -17.53 -22.21 30.54
CA LYS A 225 -18.30 -21.53 31.59
C LYS A 225 -18.17 -22.30 32.91
N ILE A 226 -17.80 -21.59 33.98
CA ILE A 226 -17.88 -22.09 35.37
C ILE A 226 -19.36 -22.19 35.77
N PRO A 227 -19.86 -23.35 36.25
CA PRO A 227 -21.24 -23.49 36.70
C PRO A 227 -21.42 -23.04 38.16
N GLU A 228 -22.47 -22.25 38.40
CA GLU A 228 -23.02 -21.97 39.73
C GLU A 228 -23.58 -23.24 40.37
N ASN A 229 -23.26 -23.51 41.64
CA ASN A 229 -24.25 -24.10 42.55
C ASN A 229 -23.96 -23.84 44.05
N LYS A 230 -24.82 -22.99 44.63
CA LYS A 230 -25.54 -23.05 45.93
C LYS A 230 -24.81 -23.48 47.23
N THR A 231 -24.84 -22.56 48.19
CA THR A 231 -24.69 -22.67 49.67
C THR A 231 -25.70 -23.66 50.29
N PRO A 232 -25.48 -24.22 51.51
CA PRO A 232 -25.74 -23.45 52.76
C PRO A 232 -24.97 -23.85 54.06
N THR A 233 -25.06 -22.95 55.05
CA THR A 233 -25.18 -23.21 56.53
C THR A 233 -23.94 -23.02 57.46
N GLN A 234 -23.93 -21.85 58.13
CA GLN A 234 -23.77 -21.53 59.58
C GLN A 234 -22.61 -22.04 60.49
N ARG A 235 -22.17 -21.06 61.33
CA ARG A 235 -21.69 -21.11 62.74
C ARG A 235 -20.22 -21.52 62.98
N ASP A 236 -19.40 -20.91 63.84
CA ASP A 236 -19.56 -19.99 64.99
C ASP A 236 -18.29 -19.13 65.22
N ASN A 237 -18.53 -17.94 65.81
CA ASN A 237 -17.77 -17.05 66.73
C ASN A 237 -16.27 -17.23 67.01
N ASP A 238 -15.54 -16.10 67.06
CA ASP A 238 -15.04 -15.51 68.33
C ASP A 238 -14.27 -14.18 68.16
N VAL A 239 -14.75 -13.12 68.87
CA VAL A 239 -14.02 -12.19 69.77
C VAL A 239 -12.99 -11.19 69.16
N GLN A 240 -12.87 -9.89 69.46
CA GLN A 240 -13.49 -8.80 70.26
C GLN A 240 -12.88 -7.47 69.73
N ASP A 241 -13.64 -6.43 69.38
CA ASP A 241 -13.95 -5.20 70.16
C ASP A 241 -12.74 -4.31 70.55
N PHE A 242 -12.69 -3.06 70.06
CA PHE A 242 -12.61 -1.79 70.83
C PHE A 242 -12.49 -0.58 69.87
N THR A 243 -13.10 0.53 70.30
CA THR A 243 -13.73 1.61 69.51
C THR A 243 -12.88 2.93 69.47
N PRO A 244 -13.43 4.16 69.23
CA PRO A 244 -13.39 4.89 67.95
C PRO A 244 -12.90 6.37 68.07
N ILE A 245 -13.33 7.27 67.14
CA ILE A 245 -13.53 8.76 67.20
C ILE A 245 -12.56 9.59 66.30
N PRO A 246 -12.96 10.71 65.62
CA PRO A 246 -14.27 11.13 65.08
C PRO A 246 -14.27 11.61 63.61
N GLU A 247 -15.51 11.76 63.12
CA GLU A 247 -16.02 12.46 61.93
C GLU A 247 -15.78 14.00 62.00
N ASN A 248 -16.00 14.91 61.05
CA ASN A 248 -16.81 15.09 59.82
C ASN A 248 -16.48 16.57 59.33
N PRO A 249 -17.25 17.30 58.50
CA PRO A 249 -18.09 17.05 57.30
C PRO A 249 -17.63 18.00 56.14
N THR A 250 -18.16 18.02 54.91
CA THR A 250 -19.46 18.58 54.47
C THR A 250 -19.70 18.18 52.99
N GLU A 251 -20.84 17.53 52.70
CA GLU A 251 -22.07 18.11 52.11
C GLU A 251 -21.88 18.66 50.68
N GLY A 252 -22.63 18.29 49.64
CA GLY A 252 -23.77 17.38 49.46
C GLY A 252 -23.82 17.00 47.96
N GLN A 253 -24.20 15.80 47.53
CA GLN A 253 -25.56 15.21 47.60
C GLN A 253 -26.61 16.25 47.16
N GLN A 254 -27.20 16.16 45.96
CA GLN A 254 -28.30 15.28 45.53
C GLN A 254 -29.24 16.24 44.70
N GLU A 255 -30.06 15.92 43.71
CA GLU A 255 -30.64 14.66 43.26
C GLU A 255 -31.34 14.87 41.89
N LYS A 256 -31.08 13.91 40.98
CA LYS A 256 -32.05 13.06 40.27
C LYS A 256 -33.32 13.64 39.59
N LYS A 257 -33.40 13.24 38.30
CA LYS A 257 -34.54 12.60 37.58
C LYS A 257 -35.75 13.53 37.27
N LEU A 258 -36.42 13.47 36.11
CA LEU A 258 -36.99 12.27 35.50
C LEU A 258 -37.72 12.59 34.16
N LYS A 259 -37.63 11.65 33.20
CA LYS A 259 -38.53 11.34 32.03
C LYS A 259 -38.53 12.31 30.82
N LYS A 260 -38.02 11.91 29.63
CA LYS A 260 -38.49 10.90 28.63
C LYS A 260 -39.61 11.45 27.72
N LYS A 261 -39.31 11.78 26.45
CA LYS A 261 -39.96 11.24 25.22
C LYS A 261 -39.63 12.01 23.91
N HIS A 262 -39.41 11.20 22.87
CA HIS A 262 -39.68 11.37 21.43
C HIS A 262 -38.76 12.22 20.53
N ASP A 263 -38.14 11.50 19.57
CA ASP A 263 -38.09 11.75 18.13
C ASP A 263 -38.36 13.16 17.63
N LYS A 264 -37.34 13.74 17.00
CA LYS A 264 -37.36 14.09 15.56
C LYS A 264 -35.97 14.54 15.11
N GLY A 265 -35.62 14.13 13.89
CA GLY A 265 -34.33 14.36 13.26
C GLY A 265 -33.91 15.83 13.25
N MET A 266 -32.62 16.06 13.42
CA MET A 266 -32.01 17.38 13.33
C MET A 266 -30.88 17.29 12.32
N ALA A 267 -31.19 17.76 11.12
CA ALA A 267 -30.26 17.96 10.03
C ALA A 267 -29.17 18.95 10.48
N VAL A 268 -27.95 18.67 10.06
CA VAL A 268 -26.79 19.55 10.19
C VAL A 268 -27.06 20.81 9.37
N LEU A 269 -27.15 21.94 10.03
CA LEU A 269 -27.14 23.27 9.41
C LEU A 269 -25.74 23.53 8.85
N CYS A 270 -25.61 23.57 7.52
CA CYS A 270 -24.53 24.31 6.87
C CYS A 270 -24.96 25.79 6.77
N PRO A 271 -24.11 26.76 7.11
CA PRO A 271 -24.42 28.16 6.89
C PRO A 271 -24.40 28.49 5.39
N ASP A 272 -25.42 29.22 4.98
CA ASP A 272 -25.71 29.70 3.63
C ASP A 272 -24.55 30.50 3.03
N ILE A 273 -24.13 30.12 1.82
CA ILE A 273 -23.44 31.02 0.88
C ILE A 273 -24.43 31.25 -0.27
N ASP A 274 -24.82 32.50 -0.41
CA ASP A 274 -25.77 33.00 -1.39
C ASP A 274 -25.44 32.61 -2.84
N GLY A 275 -26.45 32.04 -3.50
CA GLY A 275 -26.89 32.48 -4.82
C GLY A 275 -25.99 32.19 -6.02
N LEU A 276 -26.29 31.11 -6.76
CA LEU A 276 -26.72 31.14 -8.18
C LEU A 276 -26.55 29.76 -8.86
N ARG A 277 -27.65 29.02 -8.96
CA ARG A 277 -28.04 28.14 -10.08
C ARG A 277 -29.51 27.73 -9.83
N PRO A 278 -30.38 27.51 -10.85
CA PRO A 278 -30.15 26.51 -11.91
C PRO A 278 -30.75 26.86 -13.29
N LYS A 279 -30.32 26.18 -14.37
CA LYS A 279 -31.03 25.17 -15.21
C LYS A 279 -30.31 25.20 -16.57
N THR A 280 -30.17 24.20 -17.44
CA THR A 280 -30.74 22.87 -17.71
C THR A 280 -29.87 22.24 -18.80
N ASP A 281 -29.83 20.91 -18.87
CA ASP A 281 -29.54 20.03 -20.01
C ASP A 281 -29.10 20.68 -21.34
N CYS A 282 -27.89 20.34 -21.80
CA CYS A 282 -27.55 20.32 -23.22
C CYS A 282 -26.43 19.31 -23.47
N GLU A 283 -26.81 18.11 -23.92
CA GLU A 283 -25.95 17.27 -24.75
C GLU A 283 -25.73 18.01 -26.08
N GLU A 284 -24.46 18.28 -26.42
CA GLU A 284 -23.89 18.69 -27.72
C GLU A 284 -22.94 19.88 -27.58
N CYS A 285 -21.65 19.59 -27.43
CA CYS A 285 -20.58 20.47 -27.91
C CYS A 285 -19.43 19.59 -28.39
N ASN A 286 -19.66 19.02 -29.56
CA ASN A 286 -18.63 18.49 -30.43
C ASN A 286 -18.00 19.67 -31.21
N MET A 287 -16.69 19.58 -31.44
CA MET A 287 -15.91 20.32 -32.43
C MET A 287 -15.55 21.81 -32.19
N LEU A 288 -14.22 21.98 -32.09
CA LEU A 288 -13.39 23.03 -32.71
C LEU A 288 -13.50 24.46 -32.18
N ALA A 289 -12.46 24.90 -31.46
CA ALA A 289 -11.74 26.13 -31.82
C ALA A 289 -10.40 26.19 -31.07
N GLU A 290 -9.34 26.33 -31.84
CA GLU A 290 -8.00 26.72 -31.43
C GLU A 290 -8.04 28.12 -30.79
N CYS A 291 -7.33 28.32 -29.68
CA CYS A 291 -6.92 29.66 -29.25
C CYS A 291 -5.51 29.56 -28.64
N THR A 292 -4.53 29.90 -29.45
CA THR A 292 -3.18 30.28 -29.09
C THR A 292 -3.13 31.70 -28.50
N ALA A 293 -2.10 31.91 -27.65
CA ALA A 293 -1.33 33.15 -27.45
C ALA A 293 -1.84 34.25 -26.47
N TYR A 294 -0.95 34.56 -25.51
CA TYR A 294 -0.55 35.86 -24.90
C TYR A 294 -1.69 36.77 -24.37
N GLU A 295 -1.69 37.31 -23.15
CA GLU A 295 -0.63 37.81 -22.24
C GLU A 295 -0.85 37.39 -20.78
#